data_AF-A0A7K4ABD7-F1
#
_entry.id   AF-A0A7K4ABD7-F1
#
_cell.length_a   1.000
_cell.length_b   1.000
_cell.length_c   1.000
_cell.angle_alpha   90.00
_cell.angle_beta   90.00
_cell.angle_gamma   90.00
#
_symmetry.space_group_name_H-M   'P 1'
#
loop_
_entity.id
_entity.type
_entity.pdbx_description
1 polymer ?
#
loop_
_entity_poly.entity_id
_entity_poly.type
_entity_poly.pdbx_seq_one_letter_code
_entity_poly.pdbx_strand_id
1 'polypeptide(L)' 'MEGPELEKVTIRIPRRYIRALDFLVELDDFPSRSEAIRAAVRDLIYERVDIVMDKVKKIEEAEKALATMEIFREEYLKK' A
#
# COMPACT_ATOMS: atom_id res chain seq x y z
N MET A 1 -8.86 27.48 2.29
CA MET A 1 -8.86 26.04 1.97
C MET A 1 -7.40 25.68 1.82
N GLU A 2 -6.78 25.12 2.86
CA GLU A 2 -5.40 24.63 2.73
C GLU A 2 -5.43 23.51 1.69
N GLY A 3 -4.56 23.63 0.67
CA GLY A 3 -4.38 22.57 -0.31
C GLY A 3 -3.86 21.30 0.37
N PRO A 4 -3.84 20.16 -0.36
CA PRO A 4 -3.22 18.96 0.18
C PRO A 4 -1.79 19.28 0.63
N GLU A 5 -1.45 18.86 1.84
CA GLU A 5 -0.13 19.06 2.41
C GLU A 5 0.89 18.26 1.56
N LEU A 6 1.79 18.97 0.87
CA LEU A 6 2.82 18.38 0.02
C LEU A 6 4.19 18.56 0.68
N GLU A 7 4.86 17.46 0.97
CA GLU A 7 6.20 17.45 1.55
C GLU A 7 7.27 17.33 0.44
N LYS A 8 8.36 18.09 0.53
CA LYS A 8 9.44 18.07 -0.46
C LYS A 8 10.52 17.06 -0.06
N VAL A 9 10.66 16.01 -0.86
CA VAL A 9 11.66 14.96 -0.61
C VAL A 9 12.81 15.06 -1.61
N THR A 10 14.06 14.87 -1.14
CA THR A 10 15.25 14.75 -2.01
C THR A 10 15.72 13.30 -2.01
N ILE A 11 15.78 12.67 -3.19
CA ILE A 11 16.18 11.27 -3.36
C ILE A 11 17.26 11.12 -4.42
N ARG A 12 18.07 10.06 -4.32
CA ARG A 12 19.05 9.67 -5.35
C ARG A 12 18.47 8.57 -6.22
N ILE A 13 18.30 8.84 -7.51
CA ILE A 13 17.78 7.88 -8.49
C ILE A 13 18.83 7.69 -9.60
N PRO A 14 19.02 6.46 -10.12
CA PRO A 14 19.83 6.24 -11.31
C PRO A 14 19.46 7.16 -12.47
N ARG A 15 20.47 7.79 -13.09
CA ARG A 15 20.27 8.72 -14.23
C ARG A 15 19.43 8.15 -15.37
N ARG A 16 19.48 6.83 -15.58
CA ARG A 16 18.68 6.14 -16.61
C ARG A 16 17.17 6.32 -16.39
N TYR A 17 16.71 6.34 -15.14
CA TYR A 17 15.30 6.48 -14.81
C TYR A 17 14.84 7.93 -14.89
N ILE A 18 15.72 8.89 -14.58
CA ILE A 18 15.43 10.31 -14.82
C ILE A 18 15.17 10.55 -16.30
N ARG A 19 16.00 9.99 -17.20
CA ARG A 19 15.78 10.09 -18.65
C ARG A 19 14.49 9.40 -19.11
N ALA A 20 14.13 8.28 -18.50
CA ALA A 20 12.86 7.61 -18.81
C ALA A 20 11.67 8.47 -18.38
N LEU A 21 11.73 9.10 -17.20
CA LEU A 21 10.71 10.03 -16.73
C LEU A 21 10.61 11.28 -17.63
N ASP A 22 11.74 11.79 -18.11
CA ASP A 22 11.76 12.89 -19.08
C ASP A 22 11.00 12.51 -20.35
N PHE A 23 11.28 11.33 -20.90
CA PHE A 23 10.59 10.84 -22.09
C PHE A 23 9.08 10.69 -21.89
N LEU A 24 8.63 10.22 -20.72
CA LEU A 24 7.19 10.15 -20.42
C LEU A 24 6.52 11.53 -20.37
N VAL A 25 7.23 12.54 -19.87
CA VAL A 25 6.73 13.92 -19.87
C VAL A 25 6.72 14.51 -21.28
N GLU A 26 7.76 14.24 -22.07
CA GLU A 26 7.86 14.69 -23.47
C GLU A 26 6.76 14.12 -24.37
N LEU A 27 6.24 12.93 -24.03
CA LEU A 27 5.12 12.30 -24.72
C LEU A 27 3.74 12.78 -24.24
N ASP A 28 3.68 13.79 -23.36
CA ASP A 28 2.46 14.27 -22.69
C ASP A 28 1.71 13.19 -21.88
N ASP A 29 2.36 12.07 -21.53
CA ASP A 29 1.79 11.02 -20.67
C ASP A 29 1.67 11.50 -19.22
N PHE A 30 2.61 12.34 -18.78
CA PHE A 30 2.56 13.01 -17.48
C PHE A 30 2.90 14.50 -17.58
N PRO A 31 2.23 15.36 -16.79
CA PRO A 31 2.47 16.81 -16.83
C PRO A 31 3.83 17.23 -16.24
N SER A 32 4.47 16.36 -15.44
CA SER A 32 5.80 16.60 -14.89
C SER A 32 6.42 15.32 -14.35
N ARG A 33 7.75 15.31 -14.16
CA ARG A 33 8.46 14.22 -13.46
C ARG A 33 7.87 13.96 -12.07
N SER A 34 7.51 15.04 -11.37
CA SER A 34 6.93 14.96 -10.03
C SER A 34 5.59 14.23 -10.04
N GLU A 35 4.76 14.44 -11.07
CA GLU A 35 3.48 13.73 -11.18
C GLU A 35 3.68 12.26 -11.54
N ALA A 36 4.58 11.96 -12.48
CA ALA A 36 4.93 10.58 -12.81
C ALA A 36 5.45 9.81 -11.57
N ILE A 37 6.30 10.45 -10.75
CA ILE A 37 6.78 9.86 -9.50
C ILE A 37 5.63 9.70 -8.49
N ARG A 38 4.74 10.69 -8.34
CA ARG A 38 3.58 10.59 -7.44
C ARG A 38 2.65 9.45 -7.85
N ALA A 39 2.38 9.27 -9.14
CA ALA A 39 1.58 8.16 -9.66
C ALA A 39 2.22 6.82 -9.31
N ALA A 40 3.52 6.64 -9.60
CA ALA A 40 4.23 5.41 -9.27
C ALA A 40 4.22 5.09 -7.76
N VAL A 41 4.37 6.10 -6.89
CA VAL A 41 4.30 5.92 -5.43
C VAL A 41 2.88 5.54 -4.99
N ARG A 42 1.87 6.19 -5.56
CA ARG A 42 0.46 5.92 -5.26
C ARG A 42 0.08 4.49 -5.64
N ASP A 43 0.44 4.07 -6.84
CA ASP A 43 0.15 2.72 -7.35
C ASP A 43 0.82 1.66 -6.49
N LEU A 44 2.09 1.88 -6.12
CA LEU A 44 2.80 1.00 -5.20
C LEU A 44 2.13 0.92 -3.84
N ILE A 45 1.65 2.03 -3.29
CA ILE A 45 0.96 2.03 -1.98
C ILE A 45 -0.34 1.24 -2.09
N TYR A 46 -1.18 1.49 -3.10
CA TYR A 46 -2.44 0.76 -3.24
C TYR A 46 -2.22 -0.73 -3.44
N GLU A 47 -1.29 -1.12 -4.32
CA GLU A 47 -0.92 -2.53 -4.53
C GLU A 47 -0.51 -3.22 -3.22
N ARG A 48 0.19 -2.50 -2.34
CA ARG A 48 0.70 -3.07 -1.08
C ARG A 48 -0.30 -3.01 0.07
N VAL A 49 -1.12 -1.97 0.15
CA VAL A 49 -2.13 -1.80 1.21
C VAL A 49 -3.18 -2.90 1.11
N ASP A 50 -3.63 -3.25 -0.09
CA ASP A 50 -4.60 -4.33 -0.29
C ASP A 50 -4.07 -5.67 0.27
N ILE A 51 -2.79 -5.97 0.00
CA ILE A 51 -2.13 -7.17 0.52
C ILE A 51 -2.05 -7.17 2.05
N VAL A 52 -1.75 -6.02 2.66
CA VAL A 52 -1.64 -5.91 4.12
C VAL A 52 -3.01 -6.03 4.78
N MET A 53 -4.02 -5.34 4.25
CA MET A 53 -5.40 -5.38 4.75
C MET A 53 -5.98 -6.80 4.69
N ASP A 54 -5.76 -7.51 3.59
CA ASP A 54 -6.21 -8.90 3.45
C ASP A 54 -5.51 -9.85 4.42
N LYS A 55 -4.22 -9.63 4.69
CA LYS A 55 -3.49 -10.41 5.70
C LYS A 55 -4.01 -10.13 7.11
N VAL A 56 -4.25 -8.86 7.45
CA VAL A 56 -4.79 -8.47 8.75
C VAL A 56 -6.18 -9.08 8.98
N LYS A 57 -7.08 -9.03 7.99
CA LYS A 57 -8.40 -9.67 8.07
C LYS A 57 -8.31 -11.18 8.28
N LYS A 58 -7.45 -11.88 7.55
CA LYS A 58 -7.27 -13.33 7.70
C LYS A 58 -6.75 -13.72 9.09
N ILE A 59 -5.86 -12.90 9.66
CA ILE A 59 -5.35 -13.11 11.01
C ILE A 59 -6.49 -12.92 12.02
N GLU A 60 -7.25 -11.83 11.90
CA GLU A 60 -8.39 -11.55 12.79
C GLU A 60 -9.47 -12.64 12.72
N GLU A 61 -9.77 -13.16 11.52
CA GLU A 61 -10.71 -14.27 11.31
C GLU A 61 -10.19 -15.57 11.95
N ALA A 62 -8.91 -15.88 11.81
CA ALA A 62 -8.29 -17.06 12.41
C ALA A 62 -8.31 -16.98 13.94
N GLU A 63 -8.00 -15.82 14.52
CA GLU A 63 -8.06 -15.58 15.97
C GLU A 63 -9.49 -15.76 16.50
N LYS A 64 -10.50 -15.21 15.83
CA LYS A 64 -11.91 -15.41 16.21
C LYS A 64 -12.35 -16.87 16.13
N ALA A 65 -11.91 -17.59 15.10
CA ALA A 65 -12.20 -19.01 14.95
C ALA A 65 -11.57 -19.83 16.07
N LEU A 66 -10.30 -19.57 16.41
CA LEU A 66 -9.59 -20.19 17.52
C LEU A 66 -10.28 -19.92 18.88
N ALA A 67 -10.64 -18.66 19.15
CA ALA A 67 -11.35 -18.30 20.38
C ALA A 67 -12.70 -19.02 20.48
N THR A 68 -13.45 -19.13 19.37
CA THR A 68 -14.72 -19.86 19.33
C THR A 68 -14.51 -21.36 19.57
N MET A 69 -13.47 -21.95 18.99
CA MET A 69 -13.10 -23.35 19.20
C MET A 69 -12.68 -23.64 20.65
N GLU A 70 -11.98 -22.71 21.29
CA GLU A 70 -11.59 -22.83 22.71
C GLU A 70 -12.81 -22.78 23.62
N ILE A 71 -13.73 -21.82 23.41
CA ILE A 71 -14.99 -21.74 24.17
C ILE A 71 -15.79 -23.04 24.03
N PHE A 72 -15.97 -23.52 22.81
CA PHE A 72 -16.68 -24.78 22.55
C PHE A 72 -15.98 -25.98 23.21
N ARG A 73 -14.65 -26.04 23.18
CA ARG A 73 -13.88 -27.09 23.85
C ARG A 73 -14.10 -27.07 25.36
N GLU A 74 -14.06 -25.90 25.99
CA GLU A 74 -14.27 -25.79 27.43
C GLU A 74 -15.68 -26.18 27.85
N GLU A 75 -16.69 -25.79 27.07
CA GLU A 75 -18.10 -26.00 27.39
C GLU A 75 -18.55 -27.46 27.19
N TYR A 76 -17.98 -28.16 26.20
CA TYR A 76 -18.44 -29.50 25.81
C TYR A 76 -17.49 -30.66 26.13
N LEU A 77 -16.18 -30.42 26.34
CA LEU A 77 -15.21 -31.47 26.66
C LEU A 77 -14.76 -31.51 28.13
N LYS A 78 -15.17 -30.56 29.00
CA LYS A 78 -14.95 -30.63 30.46
C LYS A 78 -16.07 -31.36 31.22
N LYS A 79 -16.72 -32.35 30.59
CA LYS A 79 -17.73 -33.19 31.26
C LYS A 79 -17.17 -34.54 31.68
#